data_AF-A0A923R1L9-F1
#
_entry.id   AF-A0A923R1L9-F1
#
_cell.length_a   1.000
_cell.length_b   1.000
_cell.length_c   1.000
_cell.angle_alpha   90.00
_cell.angle_beta   90.00
_cell.angle_gamma   90.00
#
_symmetry.space_group_name_H-M   'P 1'
#
loop_
_entity.id
_entity.type
_entity.pdbx_description
1 polymer ?
#
loop_
_entity_poly.entity_id
_entity_poly.type
_entity_poly.pdbx_seq_one_letter_code
_entity_poly.pdbx_strand_id
1 'polypeptide(L)'
;MKKFLTLSLFFWSTCTIAQKNYKAAEVYSSQTWKYGKMEMRMRMAKGSGILSTFFTYKNGSEISGAFWEEIDIEVFGKNNAQTFQSNIITNNPKKYSEQVHSPGFSMGDGYHTYTLEWTPSYVAWYLDGKEMRKTTGGQVTELTNPQSFRFNLWAANITSWVGTFDTQVLPVYQFVNWIKYSAYTPGTGDNGTNFTLNWQDDFNSFNTARWGKADWTFGENLADFDPANVVVKDGYIVLVLSKSPAAGFNGVVPKDDLLTMLESPLTELIVQAYPNPVTSKLFVNNQEKEWTLYDSFGTMVSKGISKEIEMEKFVSGVYFLHLNNSVQKILKK
;
A
#
# COMPACT_ATOMS: atom_id res chain seq x y z
N MET A 1 -56.78 -56.50 5.29
CA MET A 1 -55.51 -55.94 4.77
C MET A 1 -55.71 -54.49 4.37
N LYS A 2 -55.23 -53.53 5.17
CA LYS A 2 -55.01 -52.14 4.76
C LYS A 2 -53.63 -51.75 5.29
N LYS A 3 -52.64 -51.65 4.40
CA LYS A 3 -51.29 -51.16 4.72
C LYS A 3 -51.38 -49.64 4.80
N PHE A 4 -51.13 -49.07 5.98
CA PHE A 4 -50.85 -47.65 6.10
C PHE A 4 -49.36 -47.44 5.78
N LEU A 5 -49.10 -46.71 4.71
CA LEU A 5 -47.77 -46.24 4.33
C LEU A 5 -47.57 -44.89 5.03
N THR A 6 -46.74 -44.87 6.08
CA THR A 6 -46.37 -43.62 6.76
C THR A 6 -45.35 -42.90 5.89
N LEU A 7 -45.76 -41.78 5.30
CA LEU A 7 -44.88 -40.89 4.54
C LEU A 7 -44.14 -39.99 5.53
N SER A 8 -42.86 -40.27 5.78
CA SER A 8 -42.00 -39.41 6.58
C SER A 8 -41.61 -38.17 5.78
N LEU A 9 -42.26 -37.02 6.04
CA LEU A 9 -41.77 -35.72 5.57
C LEU A 9 -40.51 -35.35 6.37
N PHE A 10 -39.35 -35.38 5.72
CA PHE A 10 -38.13 -34.75 6.23
C PHE A 10 -38.28 -33.23 6.11
N PHE A 11 -38.48 -32.55 7.24
CA PHE A 11 -38.29 -31.10 7.32
C PHE A 11 -36.78 -30.83 7.35
N TRP A 12 -36.22 -30.39 6.24
CA TRP A 12 -34.92 -29.71 6.25
C TRP A 12 -35.12 -28.32 6.84
N SER A 13 -34.77 -28.16 8.12
CA SER A 13 -34.59 -26.84 8.72
C SER A 13 -33.39 -26.18 8.05
N THR A 14 -33.63 -25.34 7.06
CA THR A 14 -32.62 -24.41 6.56
C THR A 14 -32.34 -23.41 7.68
N CYS A 15 -31.17 -23.53 8.30
CA CYS A 15 -30.66 -22.50 9.20
C CYS A 15 -30.34 -21.27 8.34
N THR A 16 -31.28 -20.33 8.24
CA THR A 16 -31.02 -19.03 7.61
C THR A 16 -30.22 -18.20 8.61
N ILE A 17 -28.90 -18.12 8.41
CA ILE A 17 -28.08 -17.12 9.11
C ILE A 17 -28.61 -15.75 8.70
N ALA A 18 -29.06 -14.96 9.68
CA ALA A 18 -29.57 -13.62 9.42
C ALA A 18 -28.46 -12.75 8.82
N GLN A 19 -28.67 -12.33 7.58
CA GLN A 19 -27.75 -11.46 6.85
C GLN A 19 -27.64 -10.10 7.54
N LYS A 20 -26.43 -9.57 7.67
CA LYS A 20 -26.22 -8.25 8.28
C LYS A 20 -26.69 -7.14 7.34
N ASN A 21 -27.08 -6.02 7.95
CA ASN A 21 -27.64 -4.86 7.24
C ASN A 21 -26.61 -4.09 6.41
N TYR A 22 -25.32 -4.38 6.58
CA TYR A 22 -24.21 -3.71 5.91
C TYR A 22 -23.37 -4.74 5.16
N LYS A 23 -22.71 -4.27 4.10
CA LYS A 23 -21.84 -5.08 3.23
C LYS A 23 -20.46 -4.49 3.18
N ALA A 24 -19.48 -5.30 3.54
CA ALA A 24 -18.06 -4.96 3.61
C ALA A 24 -17.31 -5.66 2.47
N ALA A 25 -16.00 -5.45 2.40
CA ALA A 25 -15.14 -6.10 1.43
C ALA A 25 -13.87 -6.64 2.09
N GLU A 26 -13.48 -7.85 1.70
CA GLU A 26 -12.17 -8.41 1.98
C GLU A 26 -11.63 -9.10 0.72
N VAL A 27 -10.37 -8.83 0.42
CA VAL A 27 -9.58 -9.54 -0.58
C VAL A 27 -8.41 -10.21 0.13
N TYR A 28 -8.14 -11.47 -0.24
CA TYR A 28 -7.12 -12.28 0.40
C TYR A 28 -6.32 -13.05 -0.63
N SER A 29 -5.03 -13.26 -0.38
CA SER A 29 -4.19 -14.06 -1.27
C SER A 29 -4.53 -15.54 -1.15
N SER A 30 -4.55 -16.25 -2.28
CA SER A 30 -4.73 -17.70 -2.32
C SER A 30 -3.46 -18.44 -1.88
N GLN A 31 -2.28 -17.87 -2.16
CA GLN A 31 -1.01 -18.38 -1.65
C GLN A 31 -0.67 -17.76 -0.29
N THR A 32 0.24 -18.42 0.43
CA THR A 32 0.80 -17.94 1.70
C THR A 32 2.31 -17.85 1.58
N TRP A 33 2.89 -16.92 2.34
CA TRP A 33 4.33 -16.70 2.36
C TRP A 33 4.83 -16.62 3.80
N LYS A 34 6.05 -17.11 4.02
CA LYS A 34 6.73 -17.00 5.30
C LYS A 34 7.82 -15.96 5.17
N TYR A 35 7.75 -14.91 5.98
CA TYR A 35 8.64 -13.75 5.91
C TYR A 35 8.56 -12.97 4.58
N GLY A 36 9.16 -11.79 4.59
CA GLY A 36 9.33 -10.93 3.43
C GLY A 36 9.03 -9.48 3.75
N LYS A 37 9.05 -8.68 2.69
CA LYS A 37 8.69 -7.27 2.70
C LYS A 37 7.45 -7.10 1.83
N MET A 38 6.40 -6.55 2.42
CA MET A 38 5.15 -6.21 1.72
C MET A 38 5.07 -4.69 1.66
N GLU A 39 5.01 -4.15 0.46
CA GLU A 39 4.80 -2.73 0.21
C GLU A 39 3.46 -2.59 -0.50
N MET A 40 2.61 -1.72 -0.02
CA MET A 40 1.33 -1.44 -0.66
C MET A 40 1.08 0.06 -0.73
N ARG A 41 0.29 0.47 -1.71
CA ARG A 41 -0.05 1.86 -1.95
C ARG A 41 -1.55 2.05 -1.79
N MET A 42 -1.95 2.66 -0.68
CA MET A 42 -3.34 2.67 -0.25
C MET A 42 -3.82 4.08 0.10
N ARG A 43 -5.10 4.32 -0.15
CA ARG A 43 -5.85 5.46 0.39
C ARG A 43 -6.99 4.91 1.24
N MET A 44 -7.03 5.34 2.50
CA MET A 44 -7.85 4.70 3.52
C MET A 44 -9.23 5.34 3.66
N ALA A 45 -10.20 4.56 4.11
CA ALA A 45 -11.54 5.04 4.38
C ALA A 45 -11.59 5.97 5.60
N LYS A 46 -12.51 6.94 5.57
CA LYS A 46 -12.82 7.84 6.69
C LYS A 46 -14.21 7.58 7.23
N GLY A 47 -14.39 7.76 8.54
CA GLY A 47 -15.67 7.65 9.22
C GLY A 47 -15.56 6.89 10.54
N SER A 48 -16.29 7.33 11.55
CA SER A 48 -16.28 6.72 12.87
C SER A 48 -16.81 5.27 12.80
N GLY A 49 -16.19 4.36 13.56
CA GLY A 49 -16.51 2.94 13.62
C GLY A 49 -15.96 2.08 12.47
N ILE A 50 -15.21 2.67 11.53
CA ILE A 50 -14.66 1.98 10.36
C ILE A 50 -13.20 1.61 10.57
N LEU A 51 -12.81 0.43 10.07
CA LEU A 51 -11.43 -0.02 9.92
C LEU A 51 -11.11 -0.32 8.47
N SER A 52 -9.97 0.18 8.04
CA SER A 52 -9.38 -0.02 6.72
C SER A 52 -8.00 -0.65 6.95
N THR A 53 -7.75 -1.84 6.39
CA THR A 53 -6.64 -2.67 6.87
C THR A 53 -5.77 -3.23 5.74
N PHE A 54 -4.55 -3.58 6.14
CA PHE A 54 -3.76 -4.65 5.55
C PHE A 54 -3.23 -5.53 6.68
N PHE A 55 -3.24 -6.84 6.50
CA PHE A 55 -2.70 -7.76 7.51
C PHE A 55 -2.18 -9.05 6.89
N THR A 56 -1.24 -9.69 7.58
CA THR A 56 -0.85 -11.08 7.29
C THR A 56 -1.61 -12.00 8.21
N TYR A 57 -2.09 -13.13 7.69
CA TYR A 57 -2.93 -14.04 8.46
C TYR A 57 -2.59 -15.51 8.23
N LYS A 58 -2.32 -16.27 9.31
CA LYS A 58 -2.29 -17.73 9.22
C LYS A 58 -3.73 -18.25 9.15
N ASN A 59 -4.13 -18.69 7.96
CA ASN A 59 -5.45 -19.29 7.74
C ASN A 59 -5.72 -20.41 8.75
N GLY A 60 -6.87 -20.38 9.41
CA GLY A 60 -7.24 -21.32 10.46
C GLY A 60 -6.87 -20.85 11.87
N SER A 61 -6.25 -19.68 12.05
CA SER A 61 -6.03 -19.09 13.37
C SER A 61 -7.33 -18.81 14.13
N GLU A 62 -8.44 -18.60 13.42
CA GLU A 62 -9.79 -18.45 13.97
C GLU A 62 -10.39 -19.75 14.53
N ILE A 63 -9.82 -20.90 14.20
CA ILE A 63 -10.30 -22.20 14.66
C ILE A 63 -10.02 -22.35 16.15
N SER A 64 -11.05 -22.72 16.92
CA SER A 64 -10.93 -22.95 18.36
C SER A 64 -9.77 -23.90 18.70
N GLY A 65 -8.86 -23.44 19.56
CA GLY A 65 -7.69 -24.22 20.00
C GLY A 65 -6.43 -23.99 19.16
N ALA A 66 -6.54 -23.39 17.97
CA ALA A 66 -5.41 -23.12 17.11
C ALA A 66 -4.52 -22.00 17.68
N PHE A 67 -3.21 -22.12 17.49
CA PHE A 67 -2.27 -21.05 17.80
C PHE A 67 -2.49 -19.89 16.82
N TRP A 68 -2.72 -18.68 17.30
CA TRP A 68 -2.93 -17.51 16.45
C TRP A 68 -1.60 -16.99 15.89
N GLU A 69 -1.56 -16.55 14.63
CA GLU A 69 -0.43 -15.82 14.03
C GLU A 69 -0.96 -14.80 13.02
N GLU A 70 -0.78 -13.51 13.32
CA GLU A 70 -1.25 -12.38 12.51
C GLU A 70 -0.41 -11.12 12.78
N ILE A 71 -0.29 -10.27 11.76
CA ILE A 71 0.43 -9.00 11.83
C ILE A 71 -0.41 -7.93 11.13
N ASP A 72 -0.69 -6.84 11.84
CA ASP A 72 -1.75 -5.90 11.44
C ASP A 72 -1.24 -4.49 11.11
N ILE A 73 -1.90 -3.88 10.12
CA ILE A 73 -1.97 -2.43 9.87
C ILE A 73 -3.46 -2.07 9.82
N GLU A 74 -3.95 -1.38 10.84
CA GLU A 74 -5.36 -1.05 10.99
C GLU A 74 -5.55 0.46 11.09
N VAL A 75 -6.04 1.08 10.02
CA VAL A 75 -6.31 2.53 10.03
C VAL A 75 -7.70 2.76 10.59
N PHE A 76 -7.77 3.56 11.65
CA PHE A 76 -9.03 3.96 12.24
C PHE A 76 -9.68 5.04 11.37
N GLY A 77 -10.88 4.80 10.85
CA GLY A 77 -11.60 5.81 10.07
C GLY A 77 -12.03 7.04 10.89
N LYS A 78 -12.16 6.89 12.23
CA LYS A 78 -12.48 8.01 13.14
C LYS A 78 -11.43 9.11 13.08
N ASN A 79 -11.79 10.31 13.53
CA ASN A 79 -10.88 11.47 13.61
C ASN A 79 -10.12 11.73 12.30
N ASN A 80 -10.83 11.63 11.18
CA ASN A 80 -10.31 11.88 9.84
C ASN A 80 -9.17 10.93 9.42
N ALA A 81 -9.17 9.65 9.84
CA ALA A 81 -8.13 8.68 9.47
C ALA A 81 -6.70 9.15 9.79
N GLN A 82 -6.51 9.80 10.94
CA GLN A 82 -5.21 10.35 11.35
C GLN A 82 -4.38 9.41 12.22
N THR A 83 -4.90 8.25 12.60
CA THR A 83 -4.16 7.27 13.38
C THR A 83 -4.36 5.86 12.84
N PHE A 84 -3.33 5.04 13.00
CA PHE A 84 -3.39 3.63 12.69
C PHE A 84 -2.83 2.80 13.84
N GLN A 85 -3.35 1.61 14.02
CA GLN A 85 -2.85 0.62 14.95
C GLN A 85 -1.97 -0.38 14.21
N SER A 86 -0.83 -0.67 14.81
CA SER A 86 -0.03 -1.85 14.48
C SER A 86 -0.26 -2.90 15.56
N ASN A 87 -0.26 -4.17 15.18
CA ASN A 87 -0.41 -5.27 16.14
C ASN A 87 0.35 -6.51 15.67
N ILE A 88 0.74 -7.33 16.64
CA ILE A 88 1.12 -8.72 16.42
C ILE A 88 0.21 -9.53 17.32
N ILE A 89 -0.53 -10.47 16.71
CA ILE A 89 -1.40 -11.38 17.44
C ILE A 89 -0.78 -12.77 17.39
N THR A 90 -0.47 -13.31 18.55
CA THR A 90 0.07 -14.68 18.67
C THR A 90 -0.64 -15.48 19.76
N ASN A 91 -0.34 -16.77 19.87
CA ASN A 91 -0.70 -17.62 20.99
C ASN A 91 -2.18 -18.06 21.03
N ASN A 92 -2.49 -18.99 21.93
CA ASN A 92 -3.82 -19.40 22.33
C ASN A 92 -3.83 -19.62 23.86
N PRO A 93 -4.50 -18.76 24.67
CA PRO A 93 -5.32 -17.62 24.25
C PRO A 93 -4.51 -16.51 23.56
N LYS A 94 -5.19 -15.71 22.73
CA LYS A 94 -4.59 -14.63 21.95
C LYS A 94 -3.83 -13.65 22.85
N LYS A 95 -2.63 -13.28 22.41
CA LYS A 95 -1.76 -12.24 22.96
C LYS A 95 -1.62 -11.13 21.92
N TYR A 96 -1.82 -9.90 22.34
CA TYR A 96 -1.79 -8.70 21.49
C TYR A 96 -0.61 -7.81 21.90
N SER A 97 -0.10 -7.02 20.96
CA SER A 97 0.88 -5.95 21.20
C SER A 97 0.50 -4.69 20.44
N GLU A 98 -0.68 -4.16 20.74
CA GLU A 98 -1.25 -3.00 20.07
C GLU A 98 -0.41 -1.74 20.33
N GLN A 99 -0.14 -0.97 19.28
CA GLN A 99 0.41 0.38 19.38
C GLN A 99 -0.26 1.28 18.35
N VAL A 100 -0.68 2.48 18.79
CA VAL A 100 -1.32 3.49 17.95
C VAL A 100 -0.30 4.54 17.52
N HIS A 101 -0.30 4.85 16.23
CA HIS A 101 0.63 5.77 15.59
C HIS A 101 -0.12 6.96 15.00
N SER A 102 0.45 8.16 15.13
CA SER A 102 -0.07 9.39 14.57
C SER A 102 1.01 10.05 13.69
N PRO A 103 0.91 9.99 12.36
CA PRO A 103 1.89 10.58 11.47
C PRO A 103 1.74 12.11 11.31
N GLY A 104 0.68 12.70 11.89
CA GLY A 104 0.41 14.15 11.80
C GLY A 104 -0.37 14.58 10.55
N PHE A 105 -0.85 13.62 9.75
CA PHE A 105 -1.69 13.85 8.58
C PHE A 105 -2.77 12.76 8.45
N SER A 106 -3.76 12.99 7.60
CA SER A 106 -4.81 12.01 7.30
C SER A 106 -4.36 11.01 6.24
N MET A 107 -4.49 9.72 6.54
CA MET A 107 -4.29 8.63 5.60
C MET A 107 -5.44 8.43 4.60
N GLY A 108 -6.52 9.20 4.75
CA GLY A 108 -7.66 9.20 3.81
C GLY A 108 -7.67 10.39 2.84
N ASP A 109 -6.78 11.38 3.03
CA ASP A 109 -6.69 12.56 2.14
C ASP A 109 -5.91 12.27 0.87
N GLY A 110 -4.97 11.32 0.88
CA GLY A 110 -4.20 10.89 -0.26
C GLY A 110 -3.77 9.43 -0.16
N TYR A 111 -3.03 8.96 -1.16
CA TYR A 111 -2.41 7.65 -1.10
C TYR A 111 -1.10 7.73 -0.31
N HIS A 112 -0.84 6.69 0.46
CA HIS A 112 0.39 6.50 1.22
C HIS A 112 0.97 5.12 0.94
N THR A 113 2.29 5.03 1.04
CA THR A 113 2.99 3.74 0.93
C THR A 113 3.26 3.24 2.33
N TYR A 114 2.60 2.17 2.71
CA TYR A 114 2.91 1.44 3.93
C TYR A 114 3.81 0.26 3.57
N THR A 115 4.64 -0.11 4.52
CA THR A 115 5.55 -1.25 4.38
C THR A 115 5.48 -2.08 5.63
N LEU A 116 5.35 -3.38 5.46
CA LEU A 116 5.52 -4.36 6.51
C LEU A 116 6.75 -5.23 6.17
N GLU A 117 7.79 -5.13 6.98
CA GLU A 117 8.90 -6.07 6.95
C GLU A 117 8.70 -7.11 8.03
N TRP A 118 8.67 -8.38 7.64
CA TRP A 118 8.58 -9.51 8.56
C TRP A 118 9.74 -10.46 8.30
N THR A 119 10.57 -10.64 9.32
CA THR A 119 11.75 -11.51 9.29
C THR A 119 11.74 -12.43 10.53
N PRO A 120 12.63 -13.43 10.61
CA PRO A 120 12.77 -14.22 11.84
C PRO A 120 13.18 -13.40 13.07
N SER A 121 13.82 -12.24 12.90
CA SER A 121 14.39 -11.45 13.99
C SER A 121 13.59 -10.20 14.34
N TYR A 122 12.86 -9.63 13.38
CA TYR A 122 12.02 -8.45 13.61
C TYR A 122 10.76 -8.41 12.74
N VAL A 123 9.78 -7.64 13.21
CA VAL A 123 8.70 -7.09 12.41
C VAL A 123 8.80 -5.56 12.48
N ALA A 124 8.73 -4.89 11.33
CA ALA A 124 8.80 -3.43 11.26
C ALA A 124 7.73 -2.86 10.32
N TRP A 125 7.14 -1.75 10.75
CA TRP A 125 6.11 -1.02 10.03
C TRP A 125 6.66 0.33 9.59
N TYR A 126 6.47 0.66 8.33
CA TYR A 126 6.83 1.95 7.76
C TYR A 126 5.60 2.62 7.14
N LEU A 127 5.59 3.95 7.17
CA LEU A 127 4.65 4.80 6.45
C LEU A 127 5.45 5.85 5.66
N ASP A 128 5.29 5.86 4.35
CA ASP A 128 6.04 6.68 3.39
C ASP A 128 7.56 6.59 3.60
N GLY A 129 8.05 5.38 3.83
CA GLY A 129 9.48 5.09 4.07
C GLY A 129 9.98 5.43 5.47
N LYS A 130 9.17 6.06 6.33
CA LYS A 130 9.52 6.33 7.73
C LYS A 130 9.15 5.14 8.62
N GLU A 131 10.10 4.64 9.39
CA GLU A 131 9.84 3.60 10.40
C GLU A 131 8.91 4.16 11.49
N MET A 132 7.74 3.54 11.64
CA MET A 132 6.75 3.88 12.65
C MET A 132 6.88 2.99 13.89
N ARG A 133 7.25 1.72 13.67
CA ARG A 133 7.48 0.74 14.74
C ARG A 133 8.43 -0.34 14.27
N LYS A 134 9.25 -0.81 15.19
CA LYS A 134 10.00 -2.07 15.06
C LYS A 134 9.87 -2.89 16.33
N THR A 135 9.63 -4.19 16.17
CA THR A 135 9.55 -5.15 17.28
C THR A 135 10.53 -6.28 17.01
N THR A 136 11.25 -6.72 18.04
CA THR A 136 12.26 -7.77 17.98
C THR A 136 12.03 -8.78 19.10
N GLY A 137 12.29 -10.06 18.85
CA GLY A 137 12.08 -11.12 19.86
C GLY A 137 10.61 -11.29 20.25
N GLY A 138 10.34 -12.00 21.35
CA GLY A 138 8.99 -12.21 21.87
C GLY A 138 8.03 -12.76 20.80
N GLN A 139 6.90 -12.08 20.58
CA GLN A 139 5.91 -12.49 19.57
C GLN A 139 6.48 -12.63 18.16
N VAL A 140 7.55 -11.91 17.80
CA VAL A 140 8.20 -12.07 16.49
C VAL A 140 8.71 -13.50 16.29
N THR A 141 9.31 -14.09 17.34
CA THR A 141 9.84 -15.46 17.28
C THR A 141 8.74 -16.53 17.26
N GLU A 142 7.50 -16.14 17.59
CA GLU A 142 6.33 -17.02 17.57
C GLU A 142 5.67 -17.08 16.17
N LEU A 143 5.94 -16.11 15.29
CA LEU A 143 5.47 -16.05 13.91
C LEU A 143 6.30 -17.00 13.01
N THR A 144 5.90 -18.26 12.97
CA THR A 144 6.69 -19.37 12.39
C THR A 144 6.02 -20.04 11.19
N ASN A 145 4.77 -19.72 10.87
CA ASN A 145 4.02 -20.33 9.78
C ASN A 145 3.83 -19.35 8.61
N PRO A 146 3.70 -19.86 7.36
CA PRO A 146 3.30 -19.03 6.22
C PRO A 146 1.95 -18.36 6.45
N GLN A 147 1.81 -17.11 6.01
CA GLN A 147 0.61 -16.30 6.17
C GLN A 147 0.10 -15.79 4.82
N SER A 148 -1.21 -15.70 4.68
CA SER A 148 -1.87 -15.02 3.55
C SER A 148 -1.78 -13.51 3.73
N PHE A 149 -1.88 -12.76 2.64
CA PHE A 149 -1.98 -11.30 2.66
C PHE A 149 -3.42 -10.90 2.46
N ARG A 150 -3.92 -9.98 3.29
CA ARG A 150 -5.34 -9.61 3.30
C ARG A 150 -5.49 -8.10 3.39
N PHE A 151 -6.53 -7.61 2.74
CA PHE A 151 -7.02 -6.25 2.89
C PHE A 151 -8.51 -6.34 3.19
N ASN A 152 -8.98 -5.64 4.21
CA ASN A 152 -10.42 -5.51 4.42
C ASN A 152 -10.84 -4.10 4.82
N LEU A 153 -12.10 -3.80 4.51
CA LEU A 153 -12.79 -2.58 4.91
C LEU A 153 -14.09 -2.97 5.58
N TRP A 154 -14.24 -2.66 6.87
CA TRP A 154 -15.36 -3.12 7.68
C TRP A 154 -15.71 -2.16 8.80
N ALA A 155 -16.87 -2.37 9.41
CA ALA A 155 -17.34 -1.61 10.57
C ALA A 155 -17.29 -2.48 11.82
N ALA A 156 -16.61 -2.04 12.87
CA ALA A 156 -16.49 -2.81 14.11
C ALA A 156 -17.54 -2.40 15.14
N ASN A 157 -18.01 -3.36 15.96
CA ASN A 157 -18.98 -3.13 17.02
C ASN A 157 -18.37 -2.67 18.36
N ILE A 158 -17.04 -2.47 18.40
CA ILE A 158 -16.28 -2.13 19.61
C ILE A 158 -16.09 -0.61 19.70
N THR A 159 -17.09 0.10 20.21
CA THR A 159 -17.13 1.57 20.24
C THR A 159 -15.92 2.22 20.93
N SER A 160 -15.40 1.64 22.02
CA SER A 160 -14.21 2.17 22.72
C SER A 160 -12.96 2.14 21.85
N TRP A 161 -12.89 1.22 20.89
CA TRP A 161 -11.77 1.03 20.00
C TRP A 161 -11.89 1.91 18.74
N VAL A 162 -13.01 1.83 18.03
CA VAL A 162 -13.17 2.47 16.70
C VAL A 162 -14.09 3.69 16.68
N GLY A 163 -14.71 4.03 17.81
CA GLY A 163 -15.79 5.02 17.87
C GLY A 163 -17.14 4.42 17.43
N THR A 164 -18.22 5.15 17.64
CA THR A 164 -19.56 4.71 17.22
C THR A 164 -19.63 4.66 15.70
N PHE A 165 -20.17 3.58 15.13
CA PHE A 165 -20.32 3.47 13.68
C PHE A 165 -21.28 4.53 13.11
N ASP A 166 -20.74 5.44 12.32
CA ASP A 166 -21.51 6.49 11.64
C ASP A 166 -21.98 5.99 10.28
N THR A 167 -23.25 5.60 10.20
CA THR A 167 -23.84 5.06 8.97
C THR A 167 -24.07 6.11 7.88
N GLN A 168 -23.96 7.41 8.19
CA GLN A 168 -24.19 8.49 7.22
C GLN A 168 -23.03 8.62 6.22
N VAL A 169 -21.84 8.08 6.55
CA VAL A 169 -20.67 8.09 5.68
C VAL A 169 -20.75 7.03 4.56
N LEU A 170 -21.75 6.14 4.58
CA LEU A 170 -21.88 5.06 3.60
C LEU A 170 -22.51 5.55 2.29
N PRO A 171 -22.05 5.04 1.12
CA PRO A 171 -20.93 4.11 0.96
C PRO A 171 -19.57 4.78 1.15
N VAL A 172 -18.60 4.01 1.67
CA VAL A 172 -17.23 4.45 1.92
C VAL A 172 -16.24 3.44 1.33
N TYR A 173 -15.03 3.92 1.01
CA TYR A 173 -14.09 3.20 0.16
C TYR A 173 -12.67 3.20 0.72
N GLN A 174 -11.97 2.08 0.54
CA GLN A 174 -10.51 1.98 0.59
C GLN A 174 -10.03 1.67 -0.83
N PHE A 175 -9.01 2.39 -1.27
CA PHE A 175 -8.41 2.22 -2.59
C PHE A 175 -7.01 1.61 -2.41
N VAL A 176 -6.70 0.57 -3.18
CA VAL A 176 -5.39 -0.07 -3.23
C VAL A 176 -4.90 0.00 -4.67
N ASN A 177 -3.83 0.76 -4.89
CA ASN A 177 -3.23 0.98 -6.20
C ASN A 177 -2.39 -0.22 -6.63
N TRP A 178 -1.42 -0.58 -5.79
CA TRP A 178 -0.55 -1.72 -6.04
C TRP A 178 -0.12 -2.36 -4.73
N ILE A 179 0.32 -3.62 -4.83
CA ILE A 179 1.08 -4.30 -3.79
C ILE A 179 2.29 -5.01 -4.40
N LYS A 180 3.42 -4.90 -3.71
CA LYS A 180 4.68 -5.56 -4.00
C LYS A 180 5.03 -6.50 -2.85
N TYR A 181 5.46 -7.70 -3.22
CA TYR A 181 6.05 -8.66 -2.29
C TYR A 181 7.48 -8.97 -2.69
N SER A 182 8.40 -8.77 -1.74
CA SER A 182 9.78 -9.19 -1.83
C SER A 182 10.03 -10.30 -0.83
N ALA A 183 10.53 -11.45 -1.31
CA ALA A 183 10.86 -12.59 -0.48
C ALA A 183 12.05 -12.27 0.42
N TYR A 184 12.06 -12.82 1.63
CA TYR A 184 13.20 -12.68 2.56
C TYR A 184 14.38 -13.54 2.08
N THR A 185 15.43 -12.88 1.61
CA THR A 185 16.66 -13.45 1.04
C THR A 185 17.86 -12.80 1.73
N PRO A 186 18.14 -13.17 2.99
CA PRO A 186 19.13 -12.47 3.81
C PRO A 186 20.52 -12.48 3.16
N GLY A 187 21.11 -11.30 2.99
CA GLY A 187 22.42 -11.11 2.37
C GLY A 187 22.49 -11.31 0.85
N THR A 188 21.39 -11.66 0.19
CA THR A 188 21.32 -11.89 -1.27
C THR A 188 20.17 -11.13 -1.94
N GLY A 189 19.55 -10.20 -1.21
CA GLY A 189 18.48 -9.34 -1.69
C GLY A 189 18.94 -8.33 -2.75
N ASP A 190 17.97 -7.67 -3.36
CA ASP A 190 18.21 -6.65 -4.37
C ASP A 190 19.12 -5.56 -3.78
N ASN A 191 20.16 -5.17 -4.54
CA ASN A 191 21.18 -4.20 -4.10
C ASN A 191 21.86 -4.55 -2.76
N GLY A 192 21.98 -5.84 -2.43
CA GLY A 192 22.64 -6.31 -1.20
C GLY A 192 21.77 -6.19 0.05
N THR A 193 20.45 -5.98 -0.11
CA THR A 193 19.49 -5.99 1.00
C THR A 193 19.16 -7.41 1.46
N ASN A 194 18.20 -7.55 2.38
CA ASN A 194 17.69 -8.85 2.83
C ASN A 194 16.42 -9.30 2.09
N PHE A 195 16.02 -8.60 1.02
CA PHE A 195 14.78 -8.86 0.31
C PHE A 195 14.98 -8.84 -1.21
N THR A 196 14.46 -9.83 -1.91
CA THR A 196 14.46 -9.91 -3.38
C THR A 196 13.03 -9.78 -3.89
N LEU A 197 12.77 -8.86 -4.81
CA LEU A 197 11.46 -8.73 -5.45
C LEU A 197 11.00 -10.06 -6.02
N ASN A 198 9.82 -10.51 -5.59
CA ASN A 198 9.22 -11.75 -6.11
C ASN A 198 8.11 -11.43 -7.11
N TRP A 199 7.17 -10.57 -6.73
CA TRP A 199 6.08 -10.14 -7.61
C TRP A 199 5.54 -8.77 -7.20
N GLN A 200 4.87 -8.12 -8.15
CA GLN A 200 4.07 -6.92 -7.97
C GLN A 200 2.73 -7.15 -8.66
N ASP A 201 1.67 -6.60 -8.07
CA ASP A 201 0.33 -6.56 -8.65
C ASP A 201 -0.14 -5.11 -8.67
N ASP A 202 -0.31 -4.56 -9.88
CA ASP A 202 -0.79 -3.20 -10.13
C ASP A 202 -2.31 -3.15 -10.27
N PHE A 203 -3.02 -4.26 -10.00
CA PHE A 203 -4.48 -4.34 -10.01
C PHE A 203 -5.16 -3.82 -11.29
N ASN A 204 -4.46 -3.85 -12.43
CA ASN A 204 -5.03 -3.60 -13.76
C ASN A 204 -6.17 -4.57 -14.11
N SER A 205 -6.22 -5.73 -13.46
CA SER A 205 -7.33 -6.69 -13.50
C SER A 205 -7.36 -7.51 -12.20
N PHE A 206 -8.48 -8.17 -11.90
CA PHE A 206 -8.57 -9.05 -10.73
C PHE A 206 -7.93 -10.42 -11.05
N ASN A 207 -6.70 -10.65 -10.60
CA ASN A 207 -6.01 -11.93 -10.78
C ASN A 207 -6.55 -13.02 -9.84
N THR A 208 -7.48 -13.84 -10.34
CA THR A 208 -8.10 -14.93 -9.57
C THR A 208 -7.15 -16.08 -9.22
N ALA A 209 -5.98 -16.17 -9.86
CA ALA A 209 -4.95 -17.13 -9.45
C ALA A 209 -4.19 -16.67 -8.21
N ARG A 210 -4.20 -15.36 -7.90
CA ARG A 210 -3.53 -14.78 -6.74
C ARG A 210 -4.49 -14.40 -5.62
N TRP A 211 -5.69 -13.94 -5.95
CA TRP A 211 -6.62 -13.33 -5.01
C TRP A 211 -7.99 -14.01 -5.00
N GLY A 212 -8.54 -14.17 -3.80
CA GLY A 212 -9.94 -14.50 -3.55
C GLY A 212 -10.69 -13.30 -2.96
N LYS A 213 -12.02 -13.37 -2.99
CA LYS A 213 -12.93 -12.38 -2.40
C LYS A 213 -13.74 -13.06 -1.31
N ALA A 214 -13.79 -12.46 -0.13
CA ALA A 214 -14.49 -13.03 1.00
C ALA A 214 -16.02 -12.95 0.84
N ASP A 215 -16.72 -13.97 1.33
CA ASP A 215 -18.17 -14.07 1.42
C ASP A 215 -18.66 -14.48 2.83
N TRP A 216 -17.86 -14.14 3.85
CA TRP A 216 -18.07 -14.49 5.25
C TRP A 216 -18.17 -13.27 6.18
N THR A 217 -18.26 -13.52 7.48
CA THR A 217 -18.19 -12.50 8.52
C THR A 217 -17.65 -13.09 9.82
N PHE A 218 -17.30 -12.23 10.78
CA PHE A 218 -17.02 -12.58 12.18
C PHE A 218 -17.89 -11.73 13.15
N GLY A 219 -17.79 -12.01 14.45
CA GLY A 219 -18.71 -11.48 15.47
C GLY A 219 -18.60 -9.98 15.72
N GLU A 220 -17.38 -9.44 15.63
CA GLU A 220 -17.07 -8.02 15.86
C GLU A 220 -17.42 -7.15 14.65
N ASN A 221 -17.56 -7.74 13.47
CA ASN A 221 -17.94 -7.03 12.25
C ASN A 221 -19.44 -6.73 12.25
N LEU A 222 -19.85 -5.50 11.94
CA LEU A 222 -21.26 -5.11 11.77
C LEU A 222 -21.80 -5.40 10.36
N ALA A 223 -20.93 -5.78 9.42
CA ALA A 223 -21.24 -6.09 8.03
C ALA A 223 -20.91 -7.54 7.68
N ASP A 224 -21.48 -8.04 6.57
CA ASP A 224 -20.98 -9.26 5.93
C ASP A 224 -20.01 -8.86 4.80
N PHE A 225 -18.92 -9.59 4.62
CA PHE A 225 -18.13 -9.43 3.40
C PHE A 225 -18.92 -9.94 2.20
N ASP A 226 -18.92 -9.14 1.14
CA ASP A 226 -19.63 -9.45 -0.10
C ASP A 226 -18.67 -9.30 -1.28
N PRO A 227 -18.49 -10.34 -2.12
CA PRO A 227 -17.61 -10.27 -3.28
C PRO A 227 -17.95 -9.14 -4.26
N ALA A 228 -19.20 -8.66 -4.30
CA ALA A 228 -19.60 -7.52 -5.13
C ALA A 228 -19.01 -6.18 -4.65
N ASN A 229 -18.58 -6.10 -3.39
CA ASN A 229 -17.93 -4.92 -2.80
C ASN A 229 -16.39 -4.93 -2.95
N VAL A 230 -15.82 -5.93 -3.63
CA VAL A 230 -14.43 -5.89 -4.14
C VAL A 230 -14.47 -5.59 -5.63
N VAL A 231 -14.16 -4.37 -6.02
CA VAL A 231 -14.22 -3.91 -7.42
C VAL A 231 -12.81 -3.63 -7.93
N VAL A 232 -12.53 -3.99 -9.18
CA VAL A 232 -11.34 -3.51 -9.88
C VAL A 232 -11.76 -2.41 -10.83
N LYS A 233 -11.15 -1.23 -10.71
CA LYS A 233 -11.44 -0.07 -11.56
C LYS A 233 -10.20 0.80 -11.71
N ASP A 234 -9.93 1.22 -12.95
CA ASP A 234 -8.86 2.16 -13.31
C ASP A 234 -7.46 1.78 -12.80
N GLY A 235 -7.16 0.48 -12.65
CA GLY A 235 -5.88 0.01 -12.09
C GLY A 235 -5.85 -0.11 -10.56
N TYR A 236 -6.99 -0.12 -9.89
CA TYR A 236 -7.07 -0.21 -8.43
C TYR A 236 -8.03 -1.31 -7.99
N ILE A 237 -7.73 -1.95 -6.86
CA ILE A 237 -8.77 -2.58 -6.05
C ILE A 237 -9.48 -1.48 -5.24
N VAL A 238 -10.80 -1.48 -5.29
CA VAL A 238 -11.68 -0.67 -4.46
C VAL A 238 -12.46 -1.59 -3.53
N LEU A 239 -12.17 -1.49 -2.24
CA LEU A 239 -12.93 -2.14 -1.18
C LEU A 239 -14.06 -1.22 -0.74
N VAL A 240 -15.28 -1.74 -0.70
CA VAL A 240 -16.49 -0.96 -0.43
C VAL A 240 -17.14 -1.41 0.87
N LEU A 241 -17.49 -0.45 1.72
CA LEU A 241 -18.43 -0.65 2.81
C LEU A 241 -19.71 0.13 2.50
N SER A 242 -20.85 -0.57 2.48
CA SER A 242 -22.15 -0.02 2.08
C SER A 242 -23.28 -0.56 2.94
N LYS A 243 -24.48 0.01 2.79
CA LYS A 243 -25.73 -0.66 3.20
C LYS A 243 -25.96 -1.89 2.31
N SER A 244 -26.76 -2.84 2.77
CA SER A 244 -27.25 -3.95 1.96
C SER A 244 -28.33 -3.47 0.97
N PRO A 245 -28.39 -3.99 -0.28
CA PRO A 245 -27.44 -4.93 -0.89
C PRO A 245 -26.09 -4.26 -1.22
N ALA A 246 -25.05 -5.08 -1.47
CA ALA A 246 -23.72 -4.60 -1.80
C ALA A 246 -23.76 -3.61 -2.98
N ALA A 247 -23.23 -2.41 -2.77
CA ALA A 247 -23.34 -1.33 -3.73
C ALA A 247 -22.29 -1.40 -4.86
N GLY A 248 -21.17 -2.08 -4.61
CA GLY A 248 -20.00 -2.00 -5.47
C GLY A 248 -19.47 -0.56 -5.60
N PHE A 249 -18.79 -0.28 -6.70
CA PHE A 249 -18.18 1.03 -6.96
C PHE A 249 -18.39 1.45 -8.41
N ASN A 250 -19.07 2.58 -8.60
CA ASN A 250 -19.28 3.21 -9.92
C ASN A 250 -18.68 4.63 -10.01
N GLY A 251 -18.09 5.13 -8.91
CA GLY A 251 -17.48 6.46 -8.84
C GLY A 251 -16.15 6.57 -9.59
N VAL A 252 -15.49 7.72 -9.47
CA VAL A 252 -14.16 7.95 -10.04
C VAL A 252 -13.12 7.57 -8.99
N VAL A 253 -12.14 6.74 -9.36
CA VAL A 253 -11.02 6.43 -8.47
C VAL A 253 -10.22 7.71 -8.24
N PRO A 254 -9.97 8.14 -6.98
CA PRO A 254 -9.13 9.29 -6.74
C PRO A 254 -7.74 9.03 -7.31
N LYS A 255 -7.18 10.02 -8.01
CA LYS A 255 -5.84 9.90 -8.58
C LYS A 255 -4.80 9.71 -7.47
N ASP A 256 -3.87 8.80 -7.70
CA ASP A 256 -2.67 8.72 -6.87
C ASP A 256 -1.70 9.79 -7.33
N ASP A 257 -1.72 10.94 -6.66
CA ASP A 257 -0.98 12.10 -7.14
C ASP A 257 0.55 11.98 -7.01
N LEU A 258 1.07 10.99 -6.29
CA LEU A 258 2.50 10.66 -6.35
C LEU A 258 2.86 9.91 -7.64
N LEU A 259 1.91 9.20 -8.25
CA LEU A 259 2.04 8.67 -9.61
C LEU A 259 1.74 9.72 -10.67
N THR A 260 0.86 10.70 -10.44
CA THR A 260 0.74 11.85 -11.38
C THR A 260 1.87 12.88 -11.23
N MET A 261 2.63 12.88 -10.13
CA MET A 261 3.92 13.57 -10.04
C MET A 261 5.04 12.80 -10.76
N LEU A 262 4.88 11.49 -11.00
CA LEU A 262 5.78 10.66 -11.80
C LEU A 262 5.33 10.52 -13.28
N GLU A 263 4.04 10.71 -13.59
CA GLU A 263 3.42 10.48 -14.92
C GLU A 263 2.69 11.70 -15.51
N SER A 264 2.52 12.81 -14.79
CA SER A 264 2.40 14.13 -15.42
C SER A 264 3.80 14.74 -15.49
N PRO A 265 4.14 15.53 -16.53
CA PRO A 265 5.51 15.96 -16.78
C PRO A 265 5.91 17.04 -15.78
N LEU A 266 6.21 16.65 -14.56
CA LEU A 266 6.97 17.43 -13.60
C LEU A 266 8.28 16.68 -13.44
N THR A 267 9.26 17.07 -14.24
CA THR A 267 10.29 17.93 -13.67
C THR A 267 10.78 17.40 -12.31
N GLU A 268 11.46 16.25 -12.32
CA GLU A 268 12.87 16.40 -11.99
C GLU A 268 13.34 17.56 -12.85
N LEU A 269 13.66 18.71 -12.25
CA LEU A 269 14.61 19.59 -12.88
C LEU A 269 15.89 18.76 -13.02
N ILE A 270 15.93 17.90 -14.05
CA ILE A 270 17.15 17.42 -14.65
C ILE A 270 17.80 18.73 -15.02
N VAL A 271 18.72 19.17 -14.18
CA VAL A 271 19.61 20.27 -14.46
C VAL A 271 20.26 19.87 -15.78
N GLN A 272 19.83 20.50 -16.86
CA GLN A 272 20.17 20.12 -18.23
C GLN A 272 20.58 21.37 -18.99
N ALA A 273 21.67 21.22 -19.74
CA ALA A 273 22.15 22.23 -20.64
C ALA A 273 21.73 21.88 -22.08
N TYR A 274 21.09 22.83 -22.77
CA TYR A 274 20.57 22.64 -24.13
C TYR A 274 20.76 23.91 -24.98
N PRO A 275 20.88 23.81 -26.31
CA PRO A 275 21.05 22.58 -27.07
C PRO A 275 22.41 21.94 -26.77
N ASN A 276 22.48 20.61 -26.81
CA ASN A 276 23.73 19.88 -26.74
C ASN A 276 23.65 18.73 -27.78
N PRO A 277 24.32 18.85 -28.93
CA PRO A 277 25.44 19.74 -29.22
C PRO A 277 25.07 21.22 -29.39
N VAL A 278 25.96 22.13 -29.03
CA VAL A 278 25.79 23.60 -29.08
C VAL A 278 26.69 24.24 -30.13
N THR A 279 26.22 25.32 -30.79
CA THR A 279 27.04 26.15 -31.70
C THR A 279 27.36 27.52 -31.11
N SER A 280 26.35 28.27 -30.63
CA SER A 280 26.55 29.66 -30.18
C SER A 280 26.12 29.92 -28.73
N LYS A 281 24.93 29.47 -28.33
CA LYS A 281 24.39 29.68 -26.98
C LYS A 281 23.92 28.37 -26.35
N LEU A 282 24.27 28.17 -25.08
CA LEU A 282 23.81 27.06 -24.24
C LEU A 282 22.93 27.61 -23.11
N PHE A 283 21.78 27.00 -22.90
CA PHE A 283 20.79 27.36 -21.90
C PHE A 283 20.76 26.32 -20.80
N VAL A 284 20.66 26.76 -19.55
CA VAL A 284 20.55 25.87 -18.38
C VAL A 284 19.20 26.06 -17.72
N ASN A 285 18.49 24.97 -17.44
CA ASN A 285 17.14 25.02 -16.86
C ASN A 285 17.11 25.11 -15.32
N ASN A 286 18.24 25.22 -14.63
CA ASN A 286 18.32 25.19 -13.15
C ASN A 286 17.63 26.40 -12.46
N GLN A 287 17.13 26.18 -11.23
CA GLN A 287 16.63 27.20 -10.32
C GLN A 287 17.78 28.04 -9.73
N GLU A 288 18.95 27.42 -9.52
CA GLU A 288 20.18 28.12 -9.12
C GLU A 288 20.97 28.58 -10.34
N LYS A 289 21.54 29.79 -10.27
CA LYS A 289 22.08 30.49 -11.45
C LYS A 289 23.58 30.28 -11.68
N GLU A 290 24.30 29.65 -10.76
CA GLU A 290 25.76 29.52 -10.82
C GLU A 290 26.23 28.30 -11.62
N TRP A 291 27.26 28.50 -12.44
CA TRP A 291 27.85 27.44 -13.25
C TRP A 291 29.34 27.64 -13.47
N THR A 292 30.05 26.53 -13.69
CA THR A 292 31.47 26.50 -14.07
C THR A 292 31.68 25.54 -15.23
N LEU A 293 32.42 25.97 -16.26
CA LEU A 293 32.71 25.20 -17.47
C LEU A 293 34.19 24.83 -17.50
N TYR A 294 34.46 23.54 -17.75
CA TYR A 294 35.79 22.98 -17.88
C TYR A 294 36.00 22.44 -19.30
N ASP A 295 37.23 22.47 -19.81
CA ASP A 295 37.60 21.78 -21.04
C ASP A 295 37.80 20.26 -20.81
N SER A 296 38.11 19.52 -21.86
CA SER A 296 38.33 18.07 -21.79
C SER A 296 39.54 17.64 -20.96
N PHE A 297 40.42 18.58 -20.60
CA PHE A 297 41.59 18.35 -19.75
C PHE A 297 41.33 18.70 -18.28
N GLY A 298 40.11 19.14 -17.94
CA GLY A 298 39.74 19.54 -16.59
C GLY A 298 40.17 20.96 -16.23
N THR A 299 40.57 21.80 -17.20
CA THR A 299 40.91 23.20 -16.95
C THR A 299 39.64 24.04 -16.95
N MET A 300 39.44 24.85 -15.92
CA MET A 300 38.31 25.79 -15.88
C MET A 300 38.48 26.87 -16.95
N VAL A 301 37.53 26.97 -17.88
CA VAL A 301 37.56 27.94 -18.99
C VAL A 301 36.58 29.09 -18.82
N SER A 302 35.53 28.93 -18.00
CA SER A 302 34.56 30.00 -17.70
C SER A 302 33.74 29.67 -16.46
N LYS A 303 33.19 30.70 -15.81
CA LYS A 303 32.17 30.59 -14.77
C LYS A 303 31.20 31.76 -14.84
N GLY A 304 29.99 31.62 -14.31
CA GLY A 304 29.01 32.71 -14.36
C GLY A 304 27.75 32.44 -13.55
N ILE A 305 26.92 33.49 -13.45
CA ILE A 305 25.62 33.47 -12.77
C ILE A 305 24.54 33.88 -13.79
N SER A 306 24.18 32.98 -14.70
CA SER A 306 23.27 33.25 -15.83
C SER A 306 22.59 31.98 -16.32
N LYS A 307 21.38 32.11 -16.89
CA LYS A 307 20.68 31.02 -17.59
C LYS A 307 21.22 30.76 -19.00
N GLU A 308 22.03 31.68 -19.51
CA GLU A 308 22.66 31.63 -20.83
C GLU A 308 24.17 31.61 -20.71
N ILE A 309 24.80 30.72 -21.48
CA ILE A 309 26.25 30.59 -21.61
C ILE A 309 26.60 30.84 -23.08
N GLU A 310 27.34 31.91 -23.34
CA GLU A 310 27.87 32.21 -24.67
C GLU A 310 28.98 31.22 -25.01
N MET A 311 28.66 30.29 -25.91
CA MET A 311 29.54 29.21 -26.35
C MET A 311 30.30 29.52 -27.63
N GLU A 312 29.90 30.55 -28.39
CA GLU A 312 30.52 30.95 -29.66
C GLU A 312 32.02 31.28 -29.52
N LYS A 313 32.42 31.77 -28.35
CA LYS A 313 33.82 32.10 -28.03
C LYS A 313 34.74 30.89 -27.81
N PHE A 314 34.19 29.67 -27.73
CA PHE A 314 34.96 28.46 -27.50
C PHE A 314 35.12 27.65 -28.80
N VAL A 315 36.25 26.97 -28.93
CA VAL A 315 36.54 26.08 -30.07
C VAL A 315 35.65 24.83 -30.05
N SER A 316 35.44 24.21 -31.21
CA SER A 316 34.74 22.93 -31.31
C SER A 316 35.43 21.85 -30.46
N GLY A 317 34.66 21.10 -29.69
CA GLY A 317 35.22 20.14 -28.74
C GLY A 317 34.25 19.71 -27.63
N VAL A 318 34.79 18.96 -26.67
CA VAL A 318 34.05 18.48 -25.50
C VAL A 318 34.39 19.35 -24.29
N TYR A 319 33.35 19.79 -23.58
CA TYR A 319 33.44 20.53 -22.33
C TYR A 319 32.65 19.82 -21.23
N PHE A 320 32.94 20.12 -19.97
CA PHE A 320 32.21 19.63 -18.81
C PHE A 320 31.65 20.81 -18.02
N LEU A 321 30.32 20.89 -17.97
CA LEU A 321 29.59 21.94 -17.28
C LEU A 321 29.17 21.45 -15.90
N HIS A 322 29.70 22.09 -14.87
CA HIS A 322 29.32 21.88 -13.48
C HIS A 322 28.16 22.83 -13.14
N LEU A 323 27.05 22.25 -12.73
CA LEU A 323 25.85 22.94 -12.24
C LEU A 323 25.46 22.27 -10.92
N ASN A 324 25.68 22.97 -9.82
CA ASN A 324 25.48 22.46 -8.45
C ASN A 324 26.27 21.16 -8.23
N ASN A 325 25.59 20.08 -7.86
CA ASN A 325 26.18 18.74 -7.64
C ASN A 325 26.19 17.86 -8.90
N SER A 326 25.93 18.44 -10.09
CA SER A 326 25.86 17.71 -11.37
C SER A 326 26.93 18.17 -12.35
N VAL A 327 27.46 17.23 -13.13
CA VAL A 327 28.42 17.47 -14.22
C VAL A 327 27.84 16.97 -15.53
N GLN A 328 27.79 17.84 -16.54
CA GLN A 328 27.27 17.53 -17.87
C GLN A 328 28.33 17.67 -18.95
N LYS A 329 28.44 16.67 -19.81
CA LYS A 329 29.28 16.71 -21.01
C LYS A 329 28.60 17.54 -22.10
N ILE A 330 29.24 18.63 -22.55
CA ILE A 330 28.77 19.52 -23.61
C ILE A 330 29.61 19.30 -24.87
N LEU A 331 28.96 19.05 -26.00
CA LEU A 331 29.61 18.99 -27.32
C LEU A 331 29.44 20.32 -28.04
N LYS A 332 30.52 21.11 -28.15
CA LYS A 332 30.58 22.32 -28.97
C LYS A 332 30.89 21.92 -30.41
N LYS A 333 29.99 22.24 -31.34
CA LYS A 333 30.20 22.07 -32.79
C LYS A 333 31.01 23.22 -33.36
#